data_AF-A0AAI9Z4U1-F1
#
_entry.id   AF-A0AAI9Z4U1-F1
#
_cell.length_a   1.000
_cell.length_b   1.000
_cell.length_c   1.000
_cell.angle_alpha   90.00
_cell.angle_beta   90.00
_cell.angle_gamma   90.00
#
_symmetry.space_group_name_H-M   'P 1'
#
loop_
_entity.id
_entity.type
_entity.pdbx_description
1 polymer ?
#
loop_
_entity_poly.entity_id
_entity_poly.type
_entity_poly.pdbx_seq_one_letter_code
_entity_poly.pdbx_strand_id
1 'polypeptide(L)'
;MSRRPPSLESIGSRGSVGSPIDPRLRKKVAVVGSGAAGIAALWALNRSYHDVYMYEASSRLGGHTNTVTWKNGKYETRVDTGFIVLNTATYPNFINFLKRVKVDTVPTEMTFGVTRDHGLFEWAGKSLDSIFAQRKNIFSPRMWRMIFDIIRFNQFALDLLMAEDENDAAAMNGYSKGGKREETIGEYLEREGYSDAFRDDYLIPMTAAVWSTSPDKCTLNFPAVTLVRFMWNHHLLSTVATRPEWLTLKKCGKSYIDAVMSGFPSNHLFLNTQVTQVTSEEDGRVRVHTHNGKSDVYDHVILATHGDQALRIIEGSATPEEKEILSALQTSENSVILHSDITHMPASEKAWSSWNYLTLSSPSTGKQNIDQVSLTYNMNIIQHIPRETFGDVLVTMNPLHQPNPDTIQASFTYRHPLYTPAAVRAQKLLPRIQNKRGISYAGAWTKYGFHEDAFSSGLHAAQDHLYAKLPFQFVDSTYSRGRKPSLGLADLLVRLVILLIQVFVIRVLERAAGAAETAIYGRRNGWRRSLKSGKAA
;
A
#
# COMPACT_ATOMS: atom_id res chain seq x y z
N MET A 1 41.61 49.66 47.62
CA MET A 1 40.71 49.55 46.47
C MET A 1 41.49 49.11 45.24
N SER A 2 41.02 48.01 44.64
CA SER A 2 41.23 47.51 43.27
C SER A 2 42.66 47.24 42.75
N ARG A 3 43.00 45.95 42.69
CA ARG A 3 44.12 45.37 41.93
C ARG A 3 43.67 45.09 40.49
N ARG A 4 44.44 45.51 39.48
CA ARG A 4 44.49 44.89 38.13
C ARG A 4 45.03 43.44 38.26
N PRO A 5 44.98 42.50 37.26
CA PRO A 5 44.98 42.70 35.80
C PRO A 5 44.15 41.59 35.04
N PRO A 6 44.56 40.94 33.91
CA PRO A 6 44.03 41.19 32.56
C PRO A 6 43.61 39.94 31.72
N SER A 7 43.08 40.23 30.52
CA SER A 7 43.11 39.52 29.21
C SER A 7 42.58 38.09 29.00
N LEU A 8 41.85 37.97 27.88
CA LEU A 8 41.32 36.76 27.24
C LEU A 8 42.41 35.76 26.82
N GLU A 9 42.16 34.48 27.12
CA GLU A 9 42.66 33.34 26.35
C GLU A 9 41.52 32.34 26.06
N SER A 10 41.68 31.65 24.93
CA SER A 10 40.77 30.72 24.28
C SER A 10 40.28 29.55 25.16
N ILE A 11 38.96 29.37 25.24
CA ILE A 11 38.38 28.12 25.75
C ILE A 11 38.19 27.16 24.57
N GLY A 12 39.09 26.18 24.51
CA GLY A 12 38.96 25.02 23.63
C GLY A 12 37.74 24.17 24.01
N SER A 13 37.03 23.72 22.97
CA SER A 13 35.92 22.77 23.05
C SER A 13 36.40 21.41 23.57
N ARG A 14 36.25 21.16 24.88
CA ARG A 14 36.28 19.80 25.42
C ARG A 14 34.94 19.14 25.09
N GLY A 15 35.00 18.09 24.26
CA GLY A 15 33.87 17.21 24.00
C GLY A 15 33.31 16.67 25.31
N SER A 16 32.00 16.76 25.46
CA SER A 16 31.28 16.13 26.56
C SER A 16 31.38 14.62 26.41
N VAL A 17 32.32 14.01 27.15
CA VAL A 17 32.28 12.58 27.44
C VAL A 17 31.01 12.36 28.26
N GLY A 18 30.01 11.71 27.64
CA GLY A 18 28.73 11.44 28.30
C GLY A 18 28.94 10.61 29.57
N SER A 19 28.19 10.94 30.62
CA SER A 19 28.18 10.20 31.88
C SER A 19 28.00 8.69 31.65
N PRO A 20 28.60 7.81 32.47
CA PRO A 20 28.39 6.37 32.38
C PRO A 20 26.89 6.05 32.50
N ILE A 21 26.32 5.44 31.47
CA ILE A 21 24.92 5.01 31.46
C ILE A 21 24.80 3.79 32.38
N ASP A 22 23.76 3.78 33.22
CA ASP A 22 23.45 2.64 34.10
C ASP A 22 23.31 1.35 33.27
N PRO A 23 24.13 0.30 33.52
CA PRO A 23 24.03 -0.98 32.83
C PRO A 23 22.62 -1.60 32.88
N ARG A 24 21.80 -1.24 33.88
CA ARG A 24 20.40 -1.68 34.01
C ARG A 24 19.46 -1.12 32.95
N LEU A 25 19.88 -0.10 32.19
CA LEU A 25 19.12 0.44 31.05
C LEU A 25 19.42 -0.30 29.74
N ARG A 26 20.58 -0.96 29.63
CA ARG A 26 20.97 -1.68 28.41
C ARG A 26 20.23 -3.01 28.31
N LYS A 27 19.37 -3.10 27.29
CA LYS A 27 18.65 -4.31 26.89
C LYS A 27 19.35 -5.04 25.73
N LYS A 28 19.31 -6.37 25.77
CA LYS A 28 19.55 -7.28 24.67
C LYS A 28 18.26 -7.47 23.88
N VAL A 29 18.24 -7.04 22.61
CA VAL A 29 17.04 -6.95 21.78
C VAL A 29 17.17 -7.83 20.55
N ALA A 30 16.19 -8.71 20.31
CA ALA A 30 16.07 -9.42 19.04
C ALA A 30 15.09 -8.70 18.11
N VAL A 31 15.47 -8.53 16.85
CA VAL A 31 14.62 -8.10 15.75
C VAL A 31 14.42 -9.29 14.82
N VAL A 32 13.18 -9.76 14.72
CA VAL A 32 12.83 -10.94 13.93
C VAL A 32 12.17 -10.49 12.63
N GLY A 33 12.86 -10.71 11.51
CA GLY A 33 12.48 -10.23 10.18
C GLY A 33 13.27 -8.98 9.78
N SER A 34 13.85 -9.01 8.58
CA SER A 34 14.66 -7.92 8.02
C SER A 34 13.93 -7.09 6.96
N GLY A 35 12.59 -7.12 6.95
CA GLY A 35 11.79 -6.22 6.13
C GLY A 35 11.98 -4.76 6.53
N ALA A 36 11.27 -3.85 5.86
CA ALA A 36 11.35 -2.40 6.14
C ALA A 36 11.18 -2.05 7.63
N ALA A 37 10.26 -2.72 8.34
CA ALA A 37 10.06 -2.54 9.78
C ALA A 37 11.28 -2.97 10.61
N GLY A 38 11.88 -4.13 10.29
CA GLY A 38 13.05 -4.63 11.00
C GLY A 38 14.28 -3.76 10.77
N ILE A 39 14.50 -3.33 9.52
CA ILE A 39 15.60 -2.42 9.17
C ILE A 39 15.44 -1.06 9.85
N ALA A 40 14.21 -0.54 9.93
CA ALA A 40 13.94 0.70 10.65
C ALA A 40 14.24 0.59 12.15
N ALA A 41 13.75 -0.48 12.79
CA ALA A 41 13.99 -0.74 14.21
C ALA A 41 15.49 -0.91 14.48
N LEU A 42 16.18 -1.70 13.66
CA LEU A 42 17.63 -1.90 13.73
C LEU A 42 18.38 -0.57 13.60
N TRP A 43 18.07 0.23 12.59
CA TRP A 43 18.73 1.50 12.37
C TRP A 43 18.56 2.47 13.53
N ALA A 44 17.35 2.55 14.11
CA ALA A 44 17.07 3.39 15.26
C ALA A 44 17.81 2.90 16.52
N LEU A 45 17.80 1.58 16.78
CA LEU A 45 18.41 0.98 17.97
C LEU A 45 19.93 0.88 17.89
N ASN A 46 20.52 0.71 16.71
CA ASN A 46 21.99 0.65 16.54
C ASN A 46 22.69 1.98 16.92
N ARG A 47 21.91 3.04 17.11
CA ARG A 47 22.36 4.36 17.57
C ARG A 47 22.12 4.57 19.08
N SER A 48 21.64 3.54 19.77
CA SER A 48 21.36 3.53 21.20
C SER A 48 22.43 2.71 21.94
N TYR A 49 22.22 2.53 23.26
CA TYR A 49 23.06 1.71 24.12
C TYR A 49 22.64 0.24 24.15
N HIS A 50 21.65 -0.17 23.36
CA HIS A 50 21.12 -1.55 23.30
C HIS A 50 21.98 -2.48 22.44
N ASP A 51 21.99 -3.77 22.80
CA ASP A 51 22.58 -4.82 21.96
C ASP A 51 21.51 -5.41 21.07
N VAL A 52 21.61 -5.14 19.77
CA VAL A 52 20.60 -5.54 18.79
C VAL A 52 21.09 -6.73 17.98
N TYR A 53 20.23 -7.73 17.84
CA TYR A 53 20.45 -8.95 17.08
C TYR A 53 19.34 -9.09 16.04
N MET A 54 19.68 -9.37 14.79
CA MET A 54 18.71 -9.49 13.71
C MET A 54 18.65 -10.93 13.19
N TYR A 55 17.44 -11.48 13.14
CA TYR A 55 17.15 -12.80 12.58
C TYR A 55 16.38 -12.65 11.28
N GLU A 56 16.84 -13.32 10.23
CA GLU A 56 16.19 -13.35 8.92
C GLU A 56 16.12 -14.79 8.43
N ALA A 57 14.92 -15.21 8.00
CA ALA A 57 14.68 -16.56 7.50
C ALA A 57 15.34 -16.80 6.14
N SER A 58 15.44 -15.76 5.31
CA SER A 58 16.06 -15.81 3.98
C SER A 58 17.60 -15.67 4.02
N SER A 59 18.23 -15.95 2.88
CA SER A 59 19.64 -15.66 2.63
C SER A 59 19.91 -14.17 2.34
N ARG A 60 18.86 -13.35 2.27
CA ARG A 60 18.93 -11.92 1.90
C ARG A 60 18.10 -11.05 2.84
N LEU A 61 18.62 -9.86 3.12
CA LEU A 61 17.89 -8.83 3.86
C LEU A 61 16.90 -8.06 3.00
N GLY A 62 15.83 -7.57 3.60
CA GLY A 62 14.92 -6.58 3.02
C GLY A 62 13.50 -7.05 2.76
N GLY A 63 13.24 -8.36 2.77
CA GLY A 63 11.93 -8.91 2.41
C GLY A 63 11.44 -8.37 1.06
N HIS A 64 10.34 -7.60 1.09
CA HIS A 64 9.74 -6.93 -0.08
C HIS A 64 10.65 -5.88 -0.72
N THR A 65 11.64 -5.34 -0.03
CA THR A 65 12.69 -4.55 -0.67
C THR A 65 13.63 -5.51 -1.38
N ASN A 66 13.38 -5.78 -2.65
CA ASN A 66 14.14 -6.74 -3.45
C ASN A 66 14.68 -6.07 -4.70
N THR A 67 16.01 -6.03 -4.83
CA THR A 67 16.69 -5.54 -6.02
C THR A 67 17.42 -6.70 -6.69
N VAL A 68 17.16 -6.91 -7.97
CA VAL A 68 17.66 -8.03 -8.78
C VAL A 68 18.51 -7.49 -9.92
N THR A 69 19.50 -8.26 -10.37
CA THR A 69 20.28 -7.94 -11.58
C THR A 69 19.50 -8.37 -12.83
N TRP A 70 19.26 -7.42 -13.73
CA TRP A 70 18.73 -7.66 -15.08
C TRP A 70 19.87 -7.69 -16.09
N LYS A 71 19.88 -8.69 -16.97
CA LYS A 71 20.91 -8.85 -18.02
C LYS A 71 20.31 -8.75 -19.41
N ASN A 72 20.97 -8.04 -20.31
CA ASN A 72 20.67 -8.05 -21.73
C ASN A 72 21.98 -8.17 -22.53
N GLY A 73 22.32 -9.37 -22.97
CA GLY A 73 23.63 -9.68 -23.54
C GLY A 73 24.76 -9.36 -22.56
N LYS A 74 25.64 -8.42 -22.92
CA LYS A 74 26.77 -7.97 -22.07
C LYS A 74 26.41 -6.86 -21.08
N TYR A 75 25.21 -6.29 -21.18
CA TYR A 75 24.78 -5.17 -20.36
C TYR A 75 24.03 -5.68 -19.13
N GLU A 76 24.26 -5.06 -17.98
CA GLU A 76 23.55 -5.37 -16.74
C GLU A 76 23.03 -4.10 -16.08
N THR A 77 21.85 -4.19 -15.46
CA THR A 77 21.27 -3.13 -14.62
C THR A 77 20.58 -3.74 -13.40
N ARG A 78 20.09 -2.91 -12.49
CA ARG A 78 19.38 -3.36 -11.28
C ARG A 78 17.92 -2.96 -11.33
N VAL A 79 17.06 -3.88 -10.93
CA VAL A 79 15.60 -3.74 -10.99
C VAL A 79 15.01 -4.07 -9.63
N ASP A 80 14.23 -3.16 -9.08
CA ASP A 80 13.41 -3.43 -7.90
C ASP A 80 12.16 -4.21 -8.32
N THR A 81 11.87 -5.29 -7.59
CA THR A 81 10.74 -6.18 -7.89
C THR A 81 9.67 -6.19 -6.81
N GLY A 82 9.83 -5.37 -5.76
CA GLY A 82 8.84 -5.26 -4.68
C GLY A 82 8.64 -3.80 -4.28
N PHE A 83 9.42 -3.29 -3.33
CA PHE A 83 9.42 -1.84 -3.07
C PHE A 83 10.17 -1.08 -4.18
N ILE A 84 9.44 -0.27 -4.95
CA ILE A 84 9.96 0.43 -6.13
C ILE A 84 9.88 1.96 -5.98
N VAL A 85 8.78 2.47 -5.42
CA VAL A 85 8.48 3.92 -5.38
C VAL A 85 7.95 4.38 -4.02
N LEU A 86 8.09 5.68 -3.79
CA LEU A 86 7.52 6.41 -2.67
C LEU A 86 6.99 7.78 -3.15
N ASN A 87 6.18 8.47 -2.35
CA ASN A 87 5.77 9.84 -2.65
C ASN A 87 6.04 10.78 -1.47
N THR A 88 6.20 12.06 -1.76
CA THR A 88 6.62 13.06 -0.77
C THR A 88 5.59 13.36 0.33
N ALA A 89 4.31 13.05 0.10
CA ALA A 89 3.24 13.32 1.06
C ALA A 89 3.04 12.20 2.09
N THR A 90 3.16 10.94 1.68
CA THR A 90 2.82 9.79 2.53
C THR A 90 4.03 8.98 3.02
N TYR A 91 5.26 9.45 2.77
CA TYR A 91 6.52 8.81 3.22
C TYR A 91 7.41 9.74 4.06
N PRO A 92 6.88 10.51 5.02
CA PRO A 92 7.67 11.53 5.72
C PRO A 92 8.85 10.92 6.50
N ASN A 93 8.67 9.81 7.22
CA ASN A 93 9.72 9.23 8.03
C ASN A 93 10.78 8.54 7.16
N PHE A 94 10.36 7.78 6.15
CA PHE A 94 11.29 7.14 5.24
C PHE A 94 12.15 8.16 4.48
N ILE A 95 11.57 9.26 3.98
CA ILE A 95 12.33 10.33 3.32
C ILE A 95 13.33 10.98 4.27
N ASN A 96 12.93 11.29 5.50
CA ASN A 96 13.85 11.86 6.50
C ASN A 96 14.99 10.91 6.85
N PHE A 97 14.70 9.61 6.93
CA PHE A 97 15.70 8.56 7.08
C PHE A 97 16.67 8.50 5.89
N LEU A 98 16.17 8.45 4.65
CA LEU A 98 17.00 8.38 3.44
C LEU A 98 17.98 9.55 3.35
N LYS A 99 17.52 10.76 3.68
CA LYS A 99 18.39 11.95 3.80
C LYS A 99 19.50 11.75 4.83
N ARG A 100 19.19 11.13 5.98
CA ARG A 100 20.16 10.90 7.06
C ARG A 100 21.22 9.86 6.71
N VAL A 101 20.84 8.82 5.98
CA VAL A 101 21.76 7.78 5.49
C VAL A 101 22.38 8.09 4.13
N LYS A 102 22.10 9.28 3.57
CA LYS A 102 22.64 9.78 2.30
C LYS A 102 22.32 8.86 1.11
N VAL A 103 21.09 8.38 1.06
CA VAL A 103 20.57 7.59 -0.07
C VAL A 103 19.69 8.50 -0.93
N ASP A 104 20.13 8.73 -2.17
CA ASP A 104 19.48 9.66 -3.07
C ASP A 104 18.19 9.09 -3.68
N THR A 105 17.18 9.94 -3.76
CA THR A 105 15.95 9.71 -4.52
C THR A 105 15.93 10.54 -5.80
N VAL A 106 15.24 10.06 -6.83
CA VAL A 106 15.00 10.80 -8.08
C VAL A 106 13.50 10.84 -8.39
N PRO A 107 13.00 11.91 -9.02
CA PRO A 107 11.62 11.96 -9.52
C PRO A 107 11.31 10.80 -10.46
N THR A 108 10.09 10.29 -10.42
CA THR A 108 9.58 9.27 -11.34
C THR A 108 8.11 9.49 -11.65
N GLU A 109 7.63 8.83 -12.70
CA GLU A 109 6.23 8.84 -13.10
C GLU A 109 5.50 7.60 -12.55
N MET A 110 4.31 7.83 -12.01
CA MET A 110 3.40 6.77 -11.58
C MET A 110 2.08 6.90 -12.33
N THR A 111 2.16 6.66 -13.64
CA THR A 111 0.98 6.67 -14.52
C THR A 111 0.26 5.34 -14.43
N PHE A 112 -1.06 5.36 -14.65
CA PHE A 112 -1.93 4.19 -14.54
C PHE A 112 -2.70 3.97 -15.84
N GLY A 113 -2.75 2.71 -16.27
CA GLY A 113 -3.48 2.25 -17.45
C GLY A 113 -4.23 0.96 -17.17
N VAL A 114 -5.33 0.77 -17.91
CA VAL A 114 -6.21 -0.40 -17.84
C VAL A 114 -6.33 -0.99 -19.25
N THR A 115 -6.18 -2.30 -19.35
CA THR A 115 -6.54 -3.08 -20.53
C THR A 115 -7.43 -4.24 -20.12
N ARG A 116 -8.53 -4.42 -20.86
CA ARG A 116 -9.54 -5.44 -20.60
C ARG A 116 -9.71 -6.33 -21.82
N ASP A 117 -9.86 -7.62 -21.58
CA ASP A 117 -10.17 -8.64 -22.58
C ASP A 117 -9.20 -8.57 -23.78
N HIS A 118 -7.90 -8.65 -23.50
CA HIS A 118 -6.85 -8.59 -24.52
C HIS A 118 -6.91 -7.33 -25.42
N GLY A 119 -7.26 -6.18 -24.82
CA GLY A 119 -7.29 -4.90 -25.52
C GLY A 119 -8.63 -4.56 -26.20
N LEU A 120 -9.72 -5.27 -25.91
CA LEU A 120 -11.05 -4.85 -26.38
C LEU A 120 -11.40 -3.43 -25.87
N PHE A 121 -11.01 -3.13 -24.64
CA PHE A 121 -11.14 -1.82 -24.01
C PHE A 121 -9.83 -1.42 -23.32
N GLU A 122 -9.33 -0.24 -23.64
CA GLU A 122 -8.10 0.31 -23.07
C GLU A 122 -8.21 1.82 -22.81
N TRP A 123 -7.64 2.26 -21.69
CA TRP A 123 -7.46 3.68 -21.37
C TRP A 123 -6.29 3.86 -20.38
N ALA A 124 -5.67 5.03 -20.41
CA ALA A 124 -4.65 5.40 -19.44
C ALA A 124 -4.71 6.87 -19.06
N GLY A 125 -4.31 7.20 -17.83
CA GLY A 125 -4.44 8.53 -17.23
C GLY A 125 -3.30 9.51 -17.49
N LYS A 126 -2.36 9.22 -18.41
CA LYS A 126 -1.18 10.07 -18.68
C LYS A 126 -1.51 11.35 -19.44
N SER A 127 -2.43 11.30 -20.40
CA SER A 127 -2.81 12.42 -21.26
C SER A 127 -4.22 12.22 -21.84
N LEU A 128 -4.79 13.25 -22.48
CA LEU A 128 -6.03 13.09 -23.25
C LEU A 128 -5.87 12.06 -24.38
N ASP A 129 -4.68 11.97 -24.97
CA ASP A 129 -4.38 10.98 -26.02
C ASP A 129 -4.46 9.55 -25.49
N SER A 130 -3.98 9.33 -24.25
CA SER A 130 -3.98 8.01 -23.61
C SER A 130 -5.34 7.65 -23.00
N ILE A 131 -6.15 8.63 -22.57
CA ILE A 131 -7.55 8.38 -22.16
C ILE A 131 -8.32 7.82 -23.35
N PHE A 132 -8.13 8.41 -24.53
CA PHE A 132 -8.70 7.92 -25.79
C PHE A 132 -7.65 7.15 -26.62
N ALA A 133 -6.90 6.26 -25.96
CA ALA A 133 -5.94 5.36 -26.62
C ALA A 133 -6.61 4.61 -27.78
N GLN A 134 -7.89 4.30 -27.62
CA GLN A 134 -8.78 3.85 -28.68
C GLN A 134 -9.76 4.97 -29.07
N ARG A 135 -9.58 5.57 -30.26
CA ARG A 135 -10.38 6.71 -30.74
C ARG A 135 -11.88 6.45 -30.81
N LYS A 136 -12.29 5.20 -31.04
CA LYS A 136 -13.71 4.78 -31.00
C LYS A 136 -14.39 5.16 -29.67
N ASN A 137 -13.64 5.22 -28.57
CA ASN A 137 -14.18 5.51 -27.23
C ASN A 137 -14.58 6.99 -27.06
N ILE A 138 -14.16 7.90 -27.94
CA ILE A 138 -14.64 9.29 -27.97
C ILE A 138 -16.16 9.34 -28.18
N PHE A 139 -16.70 8.38 -28.94
CA PHE A 139 -18.13 8.29 -29.23
C PHE A 139 -18.87 7.34 -28.28
N SER A 140 -18.21 6.83 -27.23
CA SER A 140 -18.79 5.86 -26.29
C SER A 140 -19.45 6.59 -25.12
N PRO A 141 -20.79 6.52 -24.95
CA PRO A 141 -21.47 7.09 -23.79
C PRO A 141 -20.96 6.49 -22.47
N ARG A 142 -20.58 5.21 -22.49
CA ARG A 142 -20.01 4.50 -21.35
C ARG A 142 -18.68 5.10 -20.89
N MET A 143 -17.81 5.48 -21.84
CA MET A 143 -16.53 6.14 -21.53
C MET A 143 -16.74 7.50 -20.88
N TRP A 144 -17.66 8.32 -21.42
CA TRP A 144 -17.98 9.61 -20.83
C TRP A 144 -18.67 9.50 -19.48
N ARG A 145 -19.55 8.51 -19.29
CA ARG A 145 -20.16 8.21 -17.99
C ARG A 145 -19.11 7.87 -16.94
N MET A 146 -18.11 7.05 -17.31
CA MET A 146 -16.96 6.71 -16.46
C MET A 146 -16.15 7.96 -16.09
N ILE A 147 -15.74 8.78 -17.06
CA ILE A 147 -14.96 10.00 -16.82
C ILE A 147 -15.72 10.96 -15.89
N PHE A 148 -17.02 11.15 -16.13
CA PHE A 148 -17.85 11.98 -15.27
C PHE A 148 -17.91 11.43 -13.84
N ASP A 149 -18.09 10.12 -13.66
CA ASP A 149 -18.09 9.49 -12.34
C ASP A 149 -16.74 9.60 -11.62
N ILE A 150 -15.61 9.54 -12.32
CA ILE A 150 -14.29 9.78 -11.73
C ILE A 150 -14.22 11.17 -11.11
N ILE A 151 -14.65 12.19 -11.87
CA ILE A 151 -14.66 13.58 -11.41
C ILE A 151 -15.64 13.75 -10.25
N ARG A 152 -16.83 13.16 -10.35
CA ARG A 152 -17.84 13.16 -9.28
C ARG A 152 -17.32 12.50 -8.01
N PHE A 153 -16.73 11.32 -8.11
CA PHE A 153 -16.20 10.58 -6.97
C PHE A 153 -15.09 11.35 -6.26
N ASN A 154 -14.15 11.94 -7.00
CA ASN A 154 -13.08 12.77 -6.44
C ASN A 154 -13.59 13.94 -5.59
N GLN A 155 -14.81 14.43 -5.87
CA GLN A 155 -15.42 15.54 -5.14
C GLN A 155 -16.32 15.07 -4.01
N PHE A 156 -17.25 14.15 -4.27
CA PHE A 156 -18.31 13.77 -3.33
C PHE A 156 -17.92 12.65 -2.36
N ALA A 157 -16.90 11.83 -2.68
CA ALA A 157 -16.43 10.81 -1.74
C ALA A 157 -15.87 11.45 -0.45
N LEU A 158 -15.34 12.68 -0.53
CA LEU A 158 -14.82 13.44 0.61
C LEU A 158 -15.86 13.67 1.72
N ASP A 159 -17.15 13.64 1.39
CA ASP A 159 -18.23 13.83 2.36
C ASP A 159 -18.27 12.70 3.40
N LEU A 160 -17.82 11.48 3.02
CA LEU A 160 -17.64 10.36 3.96
C LEU A 160 -16.64 10.69 5.07
N LEU A 161 -15.58 11.44 4.75
CA LEU A 161 -14.54 11.83 5.71
C LEU A 161 -14.98 12.98 6.60
N MET A 162 -15.86 13.85 6.09
CA MET A 162 -16.45 14.94 6.86
C MET A 162 -17.43 14.40 7.91
N ALA A 163 -18.17 13.34 7.58
CA ALA A 163 -19.17 12.71 8.46
C ALA A 163 -18.58 11.71 9.49
N GLU A 164 -17.42 11.08 9.22
CA GLU A 164 -16.78 10.12 10.15
C GLU A 164 -16.43 10.77 11.50
N ASP A 165 -15.76 11.92 11.48
CA ASP A 165 -15.30 12.61 12.68
C ASP A 165 -16.46 13.12 13.56
N GLU A 166 -17.65 13.38 13.00
CA GLU A 166 -18.85 13.74 13.79
C GLU A 166 -19.31 12.57 14.66
N ASN A 167 -19.17 11.34 14.16
CA ASN A 167 -19.51 10.12 14.89
C ASN A 167 -18.44 9.77 15.93
N ASP A 168 -17.15 9.99 15.63
CA ASP A 168 -16.06 9.78 16.61
C ASP A 168 -16.10 10.82 17.76
N ALA A 169 -16.45 12.07 17.46
CA ALA A 169 -16.69 13.10 18.47
C ALA A 169 -17.95 12.78 19.34
N ALA A 170 -19.00 12.21 18.74
CA ALA A 170 -20.18 11.76 19.48
C ALA A 170 -19.92 10.48 20.31
N ALA A 171 -19.05 9.58 19.84
CA ALA A 171 -18.62 8.38 20.55
C ALA A 171 -17.73 8.72 21.76
N MET A 172 -16.83 9.69 21.63
CA MET A 172 -16.04 10.24 22.75
C MET A 172 -16.90 10.92 23.82
N ASN A 173 -18.08 11.44 23.45
CA ASN A 173 -19.05 12.05 24.37
C ASN A 173 -20.10 11.07 24.93
N GLY A 174 -19.91 9.75 24.75
CA GLY A 174 -20.75 8.72 25.37
C GLY A 174 -22.15 8.53 24.74
N TYR A 175 -22.44 9.15 23.60
CA TYR A 175 -23.77 9.10 22.96
C TYR A 175 -23.88 8.08 21.81
N SER A 176 -22.82 7.34 21.47
CA SER A 176 -22.89 6.36 20.38
C SER A 176 -23.63 5.07 20.80
N LYS A 177 -24.94 5.06 20.61
CA LYS A 177 -25.77 3.84 20.63
C LYS A 177 -25.44 2.96 19.42
N GLY A 178 -24.79 1.83 19.66
CA GLY A 178 -24.67 0.71 18.73
C GLY A 178 -23.57 0.89 17.70
N GLY A 179 -22.63 -0.06 17.65
CA GLY A 179 -21.59 -0.12 16.61
C GLY A 179 -22.24 -0.23 15.23
N LYS A 180 -22.38 0.90 14.54
CA LYS A 180 -22.90 0.94 13.18
C LYS A 180 -21.94 0.13 12.30
N ARG A 181 -22.47 -0.84 11.56
CA ARG A 181 -21.72 -1.55 10.52
C ARG A 181 -21.08 -0.51 9.59
N GLU A 182 -19.77 -0.61 9.38
CA GLU A 182 -19.06 0.25 8.43
C GLU A 182 -19.66 0.02 7.03
N GLU A 183 -20.15 1.08 6.38
CA GLU A 183 -20.65 1.04 4.99
C GLU A 183 -19.50 0.61 4.08
N THR A 184 -19.77 -0.38 3.25
CA THR A 184 -18.79 -0.88 2.29
C THR A 184 -18.76 -0.01 1.03
N ILE A 185 -17.66 -0.04 0.27
CA ILE A 185 -17.56 0.79 -0.94
C ILE A 185 -18.63 0.42 -1.97
N GLY A 186 -19.04 -0.84 -2.09
CA GLY A 186 -20.13 -1.23 -2.99
C GLY A 186 -21.48 -0.64 -2.60
N GLU A 187 -21.83 -0.72 -1.32
CA GLU A 187 -23.04 -0.11 -0.79
C GLU A 187 -23.05 1.41 -1.05
N TYR A 188 -21.91 2.08 -0.86
CA TYR A 188 -21.75 3.50 -1.19
C TYR A 188 -21.97 3.77 -2.69
N LEU A 189 -21.35 2.99 -3.57
CA LEU A 189 -21.45 3.19 -5.01
C LEU A 189 -22.89 2.99 -5.53
N GLU A 190 -23.58 1.97 -5.03
CA GLU A 190 -24.96 1.68 -5.36
C GLU A 190 -25.90 2.78 -4.86
N ARG A 191 -25.74 3.19 -3.59
CA ARG A 191 -26.54 4.26 -2.97
C ARG A 191 -26.43 5.59 -3.73
N GLU A 192 -25.23 5.93 -4.19
CA GLU A 192 -24.96 7.17 -4.92
C GLU A 192 -25.19 7.07 -6.43
N GLY A 193 -25.48 5.88 -6.97
CA GLY A 193 -25.75 5.66 -8.40
C GLY A 193 -24.53 5.87 -9.30
N TYR A 194 -23.36 5.38 -8.87
CA TYR A 194 -22.18 5.31 -9.74
C TYR A 194 -22.32 4.21 -10.79
N SER A 195 -21.78 4.43 -11.98
CA SER A 195 -21.89 3.48 -13.10
C SER A 195 -20.99 2.25 -12.93
N ASP A 196 -21.41 1.14 -13.54
CA ASP A 196 -20.59 -0.07 -13.66
C ASP A 196 -19.25 0.22 -14.35
N ALA A 197 -19.24 1.11 -15.35
CA ALA A 197 -18.00 1.51 -16.03
C ALA A 197 -16.99 2.16 -15.07
N PHE A 198 -17.44 3.06 -14.20
CA PHE A 198 -16.59 3.62 -13.16
C PHE A 198 -16.12 2.57 -12.15
N ARG A 199 -17.03 1.71 -11.68
CA ARG A 199 -16.72 0.66 -10.73
C ARG A 199 -15.67 -0.30 -11.28
N ASP A 200 -15.93 -0.87 -12.45
CA ASP A 200 -15.21 -2.02 -13.00
C ASP A 200 -13.96 -1.62 -13.78
N ASP A 201 -13.93 -0.44 -14.41
CA ASP A 201 -12.79 0.00 -15.25
C ASP A 201 -11.93 1.11 -14.65
N TYR A 202 -12.34 1.68 -13.51
CA TYR A 202 -11.54 2.68 -12.81
C TYR A 202 -11.31 2.32 -11.35
N LEU A 203 -12.37 2.21 -10.54
CA LEU A 203 -12.19 2.13 -9.09
C LEU A 203 -11.58 0.80 -8.68
N ILE A 204 -12.18 -0.34 -9.07
CA ILE A 204 -11.63 -1.67 -8.79
C ILE A 204 -10.20 -1.81 -9.32
N PRO A 205 -9.90 -1.45 -10.59
CA PRO A 205 -8.53 -1.49 -11.10
C PRO A 205 -7.54 -0.67 -10.30
N MET A 206 -7.91 0.56 -9.92
CA MET A 206 -7.06 1.45 -9.14
C MET A 206 -6.80 0.87 -7.74
N THR A 207 -7.83 0.40 -7.05
CA THR A 207 -7.67 -0.14 -5.69
C THR A 207 -6.91 -1.46 -5.68
N ALA A 208 -7.19 -2.34 -6.63
CA ALA A 208 -6.46 -3.60 -6.78
C ALA A 208 -4.98 -3.37 -7.08
N ALA A 209 -4.65 -2.39 -7.93
CA ALA A 209 -3.26 -2.03 -8.23
C ALA A 209 -2.52 -1.46 -7.00
N VAL A 210 -3.18 -0.59 -6.24
CA VAL A 210 -2.61 0.05 -5.05
C VAL A 210 -2.29 -0.95 -3.93
N TRP A 211 -3.20 -1.88 -3.65
CA TRP A 211 -3.03 -2.86 -2.57
C TRP A 211 -2.44 -4.19 -3.01
N SER A 212 -2.11 -4.33 -4.30
CA SER A 212 -1.59 -5.59 -4.85
C SER A 212 -2.46 -6.79 -4.47
N THR A 213 -3.78 -6.60 -4.54
CA THR A 213 -4.77 -7.62 -4.18
C THR A 213 -5.59 -7.99 -5.40
N SER A 214 -5.92 -9.27 -5.53
CA SER A 214 -6.84 -9.74 -6.56
C SER A 214 -8.24 -9.12 -6.32
N PRO A 215 -9.05 -8.82 -7.36
CA PRO A 215 -10.34 -8.13 -7.22
C PRO A 215 -11.37 -8.85 -6.34
N ASP A 216 -11.32 -10.19 -6.31
CA ASP A 216 -12.11 -11.02 -5.40
C ASP A 216 -11.76 -10.80 -3.93
N LYS A 217 -10.62 -10.16 -3.65
CA LYS A 217 -10.16 -9.78 -2.31
C LYS A 217 -10.22 -8.27 -2.09
N CYS A 218 -9.97 -7.48 -3.13
CA CYS A 218 -10.29 -6.05 -3.22
C CYS A 218 -11.79 -5.87 -3.51
N THR A 219 -12.61 -6.44 -2.63
CA THR A 219 -14.04 -6.51 -2.85
C THR A 219 -14.70 -5.16 -2.59
N LEU A 220 -15.86 -5.00 -3.19
CA LEU A 220 -16.87 -4.02 -2.79
C LEU A 220 -17.18 -4.03 -1.28
N ASN A 221 -16.69 -5.01 -0.51
CA ASN A 221 -16.82 -5.08 0.96
C ASN A 221 -15.77 -4.27 1.73
N PHE A 222 -14.81 -3.63 1.06
CA PHE A 222 -13.83 -2.78 1.72
C PHE A 222 -14.54 -1.59 2.40
N PRO A 223 -14.19 -1.21 3.65
CA PRO A 223 -14.82 -0.07 4.33
C PRO A 223 -14.65 1.23 3.53
N ALA A 224 -15.77 1.85 3.12
CA ALA A 224 -15.77 2.99 2.20
C ALA A 224 -14.93 4.15 2.75
N VAL A 225 -15.07 4.44 4.04
CA VAL A 225 -14.36 5.53 4.71
C VAL A 225 -12.85 5.31 4.71
N THR A 226 -12.39 4.09 5.06
CA THR A 226 -10.96 3.74 5.01
C THR A 226 -10.39 3.89 3.61
N LEU A 227 -11.14 3.47 2.58
CA LEU A 227 -10.71 3.58 1.19
C LEU A 227 -10.59 5.05 0.77
N VAL A 228 -11.61 5.84 1.03
CA VAL A 228 -11.64 7.27 0.68
C VAL A 228 -10.55 8.02 1.44
N ARG A 229 -10.34 7.72 2.72
CA ARG A 229 -9.26 8.28 3.54
C ARG A 229 -7.91 8.02 2.90
N PHE A 230 -7.67 6.76 2.52
CA PHE A 230 -6.46 6.37 1.82
C PHE A 230 -6.29 7.16 0.51
N MET A 231 -7.30 7.16 -0.35
CA MET A 231 -7.24 7.83 -1.66
C MET A 231 -7.06 9.35 -1.50
N TRP A 232 -7.64 9.95 -0.47
CA TRP A 232 -7.47 11.36 -0.16
C TRP A 232 -6.02 11.67 0.26
N ASN A 233 -5.48 10.91 1.22
CA ASN A 233 -4.11 11.05 1.72
C ASN A 233 -3.05 10.84 0.62
N HIS A 234 -3.31 9.92 -0.31
CA HIS A 234 -2.42 9.62 -1.44
C HIS A 234 -2.68 10.50 -2.67
N HIS A 235 -3.52 11.53 -2.54
CA HIS A 235 -3.85 12.47 -3.63
C HIS A 235 -4.45 11.81 -4.88
N LEU A 236 -5.10 10.65 -4.71
CA LEU A 236 -5.86 9.96 -5.76
C LEU A 236 -7.25 10.59 -5.94
N LEU A 237 -7.79 11.28 -4.92
CA LEU A 237 -9.01 12.09 -5.01
C LEU A 237 -8.68 13.55 -5.33
N SER A 238 -8.11 13.83 -6.50
CA SER A 238 -7.88 15.23 -6.87
C SER A 238 -7.97 15.52 -8.35
N THR A 239 -8.78 16.54 -8.66
CA THR A 239 -8.91 17.16 -9.98
C THR A 239 -8.20 18.51 -10.08
N VAL A 240 -7.81 19.13 -8.96
CA VAL A 240 -7.32 20.54 -8.92
C VAL A 240 -6.07 20.73 -8.04
N ALA A 241 -5.78 19.84 -7.07
CA ALA A 241 -4.64 20.03 -6.16
C ALA A 241 -3.32 19.56 -6.78
N THR A 242 -2.22 20.20 -6.37
CA THR A 242 -0.86 19.78 -6.71
C THR A 242 -0.65 18.33 -6.24
N ARG A 243 -0.34 17.43 -7.18
CA ARG A 243 -0.02 16.04 -6.86
C ARG A 243 1.38 15.97 -6.24
N PRO A 244 1.59 15.17 -5.18
CA PRO A 244 2.91 14.98 -4.63
C PRO A 244 3.82 14.34 -5.68
N GLU A 245 5.09 14.73 -5.67
CA GLU A 245 6.10 14.09 -6.52
C GLU A 245 6.27 12.63 -6.10
N TRP A 246 6.24 11.76 -7.12
CA TRP A 246 6.66 10.38 -6.97
C TRP A 246 8.16 10.29 -7.12
N LEU A 247 8.77 9.48 -6.27
CA LEU A 247 10.21 9.28 -6.18
C LEU A 247 10.53 7.78 -6.25
N THR A 248 11.68 7.47 -6.85
CA THR A 248 12.32 6.15 -6.72
C THR A 248 13.75 6.32 -6.19
N LEU A 249 14.36 5.26 -5.67
CA LEU A 249 15.73 5.32 -5.18
C LEU A 249 16.69 5.25 -6.37
N LYS A 250 17.59 6.23 -6.49
CA LYS A 250 18.56 6.30 -7.60
C LYS A 250 19.40 5.03 -7.74
N LYS A 251 19.66 4.36 -6.61
CA LYS A 251 20.39 3.10 -6.52
C LYS A 251 19.48 1.96 -6.03
N CYS A 252 18.20 1.97 -6.35
CA CYS A 252 17.22 0.93 -6.02
C CYS A 252 17.05 0.70 -4.50
N GLY A 253 16.06 -0.11 -4.12
CA GLY A 253 15.70 -0.43 -2.75
C GLY A 253 16.86 -0.95 -1.90
N LYS A 254 17.69 -1.84 -2.44
CA LYS A 254 18.83 -2.44 -1.71
C LYS A 254 19.81 -1.40 -1.14
N SER A 255 19.92 -0.22 -1.74
CA SER A 255 20.90 0.80 -1.33
C SER A 255 20.72 1.31 0.10
N TYR A 256 19.48 1.45 0.60
CA TYR A 256 19.28 1.89 1.99
C TYR A 256 19.54 0.78 3.00
N ILE A 257 19.33 -0.48 2.62
CA ILE A 257 19.69 -1.62 3.46
C ILE A 257 21.20 -1.67 3.59
N ASP A 258 21.93 -1.54 2.50
CA ASP A 258 23.41 -1.52 2.52
C ASP A 258 23.94 -0.37 3.38
N ALA A 259 23.31 0.81 3.33
CA ALA A 259 23.67 1.94 4.17
C ALA A 259 23.44 1.68 5.68
N VAL A 260 22.36 0.97 6.05
CA VAL A 260 22.08 0.60 7.45
C VAL A 260 23.02 -0.48 7.95
N MET A 261 23.32 -1.46 7.10
CA MET A 261 24.15 -2.61 7.46
C MET A 261 25.65 -2.30 7.45
N SER A 262 26.05 -1.17 6.89
CA SER A 262 27.44 -0.70 6.90
C SER A 262 27.96 -0.57 8.33
N GLY A 263 28.88 -1.45 8.71
CA GLY A 263 29.48 -1.50 10.05
C GLY A 263 28.63 -2.20 11.11
N PHE A 264 27.52 -2.83 10.73
CA PHE A 264 26.75 -3.68 11.65
C PHE A 264 27.53 -4.96 11.98
N PRO A 265 27.64 -5.38 13.26
CA PRO A 265 28.43 -6.56 13.63
C PRO A 265 27.88 -7.83 12.97
N SER A 266 28.73 -8.55 12.21
CA SER A 266 28.32 -9.77 11.51
C SER A 266 27.86 -10.88 12.44
N ASN A 267 28.42 -10.94 13.66
CA ASN A 267 28.03 -11.89 14.70
C ASN A 267 26.68 -11.57 15.37
N HIS A 268 26.06 -10.43 15.03
CA HIS A 268 24.71 -10.05 15.47
C HIS A 268 23.67 -10.21 14.35
N LEU A 269 24.08 -10.69 13.18
CA LEU A 269 23.23 -10.91 12.02
C LEU A 269 23.10 -12.39 11.71
N PHE A 270 21.88 -12.92 11.78
CA PHE A 270 21.59 -14.33 11.54
C PHE A 270 20.70 -14.48 10.30
N LEU A 271 21.33 -14.61 9.13
CA LEU A 271 20.66 -15.01 7.88
C LEU A 271 20.37 -16.51 7.87
N ASN A 272 19.45 -16.95 7.00
CA ASN A 272 18.99 -18.34 6.93
C ASN A 272 18.59 -18.93 8.29
N THR A 273 18.13 -18.08 9.20
CA THR A 273 17.84 -18.43 10.59
C THR A 273 16.40 -18.06 10.90
N GLN A 274 15.49 -18.91 10.43
CA GLN A 274 14.07 -18.75 10.71
C GLN A 274 13.82 -18.92 12.21
N VAL A 275 13.20 -17.91 12.82
CA VAL A 275 12.59 -18.00 14.15
C VAL A 275 11.29 -18.77 14.02
N THR A 276 11.17 -19.86 14.76
CA THR A 276 10.00 -20.75 14.73
C THR A 276 9.05 -20.49 15.89
N GLN A 277 9.59 -20.07 17.03
CA GLN A 277 8.79 -19.84 18.24
C GLN A 277 9.39 -18.75 19.12
N VAL A 278 8.52 -17.99 19.79
CA VAL A 278 8.87 -17.05 20.86
C VAL A 278 8.03 -17.36 22.10
N THR A 279 8.71 -17.50 23.24
CA THR A 279 8.11 -17.83 24.54
C THR A 279 8.52 -16.80 25.59
N SER A 280 7.66 -16.59 26.58
CA SER A 280 7.98 -15.74 27.74
C SER A 280 8.64 -16.58 28.84
N GLU A 281 9.69 -16.04 29.44
CA GLU A 281 10.35 -16.61 30.62
C GLU A 281 9.67 -16.11 31.90
N GLU A 282 9.86 -16.85 33.01
CA GLU A 282 9.30 -16.49 34.33
C GLU A 282 9.85 -15.15 34.86
N ASP A 283 11.07 -14.80 34.48
CA ASP A 283 11.73 -13.54 34.86
C ASP A 283 11.33 -12.33 34.00
N GLY A 284 10.36 -12.51 33.08
CA GLY A 284 9.85 -11.48 32.20
C GLY A 284 10.66 -11.27 30.91
N ARG A 285 11.76 -12.00 30.71
CA ARG A 285 12.49 -12.02 29.44
C ARG A 285 11.78 -12.89 28.42
N VAL A 286 12.31 -12.88 27.20
CA VAL A 286 11.70 -13.54 26.05
C VAL A 286 12.72 -14.47 25.40
N ARG A 287 12.35 -15.72 25.19
CA ARG A 287 13.18 -16.71 24.51
C ARG A 287 12.78 -16.85 23.05
N VAL A 288 13.77 -16.77 22.17
CA VAL A 288 13.64 -16.92 20.72
C VAL A 288 14.18 -18.29 20.34
N HIS A 289 13.32 -19.12 19.74
CA HIS A 289 13.67 -20.43 19.21
C HIS A 289 13.81 -20.39 17.70
N THR A 290 14.82 -21.06 17.17
CA THR A 290 15.13 -21.06 15.73
C THR A 290 14.98 -22.47 15.15
N HIS A 291 14.79 -22.55 13.83
CA HIS A 291 14.56 -23.82 13.12
C HIS A 291 15.69 -24.85 13.26
N ASN A 292 16.91 -24.41 13.60
CA ASN A 292 18.07 -25.29 13.79
C ASN A 292 18.20 -25.82 15.24
N GLY A 293 17.17 -25.63 16.07
CA GLY A 293 17.13 -26.08 17.46
C GLY A 293 17.83 -25.15 18.46
N LYS A 294 18.52 -24.09 18.01
CA LYS A 294 19.13 -23.10 18.91
C LYS A 294 18.08 -22.17 19.49
N SER A 295 18.31 -21.77 20.74
CA SER A 295 17.45 -20.82 21.44
C SER A 295 18.28 -19.82 22.24
N ASP A 296 17.88 -18.56 22.21
CA ASP A 296 18.55 -17.46 22.91
C ASP A 296 17.53 -16.62 23.68
N VAL A 297 17.93 -16.10 24.84
CA VAL A 297 17.10 -15.22 25.66
C VAL A 297 17.46 -13.76 25.42
N TYR A 298 16.42 -12.93 25.38
CA TYR A 298 16.45 -11.50 25.11
C TYR A 298 15.59 -10.75 26.13
N ASP A 299 15.96 -9.51 26.43
CA ASP A 299 15.13 -8.65 27.28
C ASP A 299 13.93 -8.09 26.50
N HIS A 300 14.02 -8.07 25.18
CA HIS A 300 12.95 -7.60 24.30
C HIS A 300 13.02 -8.24 22.91
N VAL A 301 11.87 -8.50 22.30
CA VAL A 301 11.76 -8.99 20.93
C VAL A 301 10.84 -8.09 20.12
N ILE A 302 11.33 -7.64 18.96
CA ILE A 302 10.52 -6.96 17.94
C ILE A 302 10.22 -7.98 16.84
N LEU A 303 8.97 -8.41 16.74
CA LEU A 303 8.47 -9.23 15.64
C LEU A 303 8.13 -8.31 14.46
N ALA A 304 9.08 -8.18 13.54
CA ALA A 304 9.00 -7.39 12.31
C ALA A 304 8.58 -8.25 11.10
N THR A 305 7.64 -9.18 11.32
CA THR A 305 7.12 -10.13 10.34
C THR A 305 5.69 -9.77 9.90
N HIS A 306 5.06 -10.57 9.04
CA HIS A 306 3.62 -10.46 8.82
C HIS A 306 2.82 -10.77 10.11
N GLY A 307 1.59 -10.26 10.22
CA GLY A 307 0.76 -10.42 11.43
C GLY A 307 0.42 -11.88 11.73
N ASP A 308 0.04 -12.64 10.70
CA ASP A 308 -0.18 -14.07 10.77
C ASP A 308 1.09 -14.86 11.13
N GLN A 309 2.26 -14.45 10.62
CA GLN A 309 3.55 -15.00 11.02
C GLN A 309 3.88 -14.69 12.48
N ALA A 310 3.63 -13.47 12.93
CA ALA A 310 3.86 -13.08 14.32
C ALA A 310 3.01 -13.94 15.27
N LEU A 311 1.72 -14.14 14.96
CA LEU A 311 0.84 -15.03 15.73
C LEU A 311 1.38 -16.47 15.79
N ARG A 312 1.78 -17.05 14.65
CA ARG A 312 2.37 -18.40 14.61
C ARG A 312 3.62 -18.50 15.47
N ILE A 313 4.49 -17.49 15.43
CA ILE A 313 5.72 -17.46 16.23
C ILE A 313 5.41 -17.45 17.72
N ILE A 314 4.40 -16.68 18.17
CA ILE A 314 4.07 -16.59 19.61
C ILE A 314 3.05 -17.63 20.07
N GLU A 315 2.52 -18.48 19.20
CA GLU A 315 1.29 -19.26 19.41
C GLU A 315 1.26 -20.02 20.76
N GLY A 316 2.38 -20.65 21.12
CA GLY A 316 2.52 -21.41 22.36
C GLY A 316 2.49 -20.57 23.65
N SER A 317 2.69 -19.25 23.56
CA SER A 317 2.65 -18.32 24.70
C SER A 317 1.68 -17.14 24.50
N ALA A 318 0.86 -17.16 23.44
CA ALA A 318 0.01 -16.05 23.07
C ALA A 318 -1.14 -15.86 24.06
N THR A 319 -1.34 -14.63 24.50
CA THR A 319 -2.49 -14.25 25.34
C THR A 319 -3.80 -14.30 24.53
N PRO A 320 -4.98 -14.36 25.18
CA PRO A 320 -6.26 -14.28 24.47
C PRO A 320 -6.39 -13.02 23.60
N GLU A 321 -5.94 -11.86 24.11
CA GLU A 321 -5.97 -10.59 23.35
C GLU A 321 -5.03 -10.61 22.14
N GLU A 322 -3.83 -11.18 22.28
CA GLU A 322 -2.89 -11.33 21.15
C GLU A 322 -3.47 -12.24 20.05
N LYS A 323 -4.11 -13.35 20.44
CA LYS A 323 -4.78 -14.26 19.50
C LYS A 323 -5.95 -13.57 18.79
N GLU A 324 -6.80 -12.86 19.53
CA GLU A 324 -7.93 -12.12 18.97
C GLU A 324 -7.46 -11.09 17.93
N ILE A 325 -6.47 -10.26 18.28
CA ILE A 325 -6.01 -9.16 17.42
C ILE A 325 -5.21 -9.68 16.21
N LEU A 326 -4.22 -10.56 16.43
CA LEU A 326 -3.32 -10.98 15.37
C LEU A 326 -3.96 -11.95 14.37
N SER A 327 -4.98 -12.72 14.78
CA SER A 327 -5.69 -13.64 13.87
C SER A 327 -6.48 -12.93 12.77
N ALA A 328 -6.86 -11.67 13.00
CA ALA A 328 -7.53 -10.82 12.02
C ALA A 328 -6.58 -10.24 10.96
N LEU A 329 -5.27 -10.31 11.18
CA LEU A 329 -4.23 -9.67 10.35
C LEU A 329 -3.65 -10.67 9.35
N GLN A 330 -4.48 -11.03 8.37
CA GLN A 330 -4.15 -12.03 7.35
C GLN A 330 -3.36 -11.44 6.18
N THR A 331 -2.74 -12.33 5.39
CA THR A 331 -2.02 -11.97 4.17
C THR A 331 -2.50 -12.77 2.98
N SER A 332 -2.31 -12.23 1.77
CA SER A 332 -2.48 -12.93 0.50
C SER A 332 -1.15 -13.09 -0.20
N GLU A 333 -0.92 -14.29 -0.72
CA GLU A 333 0.23 -14.55 -1.60
C GLU A 333 -0.01 -13.96 -2.98
N ASN A 334 1.05 -13.39 -3.55
CA ASN A 334 1.09 -12.83 -4.89
C ASN A 334 2.38 -13.30 -5.57
N SER A 335 2.24 -13.81 -6.80
CA SER A 335 3.38 -14.18 -7.64
C SER A 335 3.90 -12.95 -8.36
N VAL A 336 5.22 -12.75 -8.40
CA VAL A 336 5.86 -11.63 -9.10
C VAL A 336 6.97 -12.15 -10.00
N ILE A 337 6.93 -11.78 -11.27
CA ILE A 337 7.86 -12.25 -12.30
C ILE A 337 8.51 -11.05 -12.97
N LEU A 338 9.84 -11.06 -13.05
CA LEU A 338 10.66 -10.11 -13.80
C LEU A 338 10.95 -10.70 -15.19
N HIS A 339 10.48 -10.04 -16.25
CA HIS A 339 10.58 -10.54 -17.63
C HIS A 339 10.57 -9.42 -18.69
N SER A 340 10.64 -9.80 -19.97
CA SER A 340 10.55 -8.89 -21.13
C SER A 340 9.36 -9.19 -22.07
N ASP A 341 8.50 -10.16 -21.72
CA ASP A 341 7.29 -10.49 -22.50
C ASP A 341 6.24 -9.36 -22.53
N ILE A 342 6.09 -8.72 -23.70
CA ILE A 342 5.15 -7.62 -23.93
C ILE A 342 3.68 -8.05 -24.03
N THR A 343 3.36 -9.35 -24.05
CA THR A 343 1.96 -9.83 -23.99
C THR A 343 1.29 -9.50 -22.65
N HIS A 344 2.08 -9.08 -21.65
CA HIS A 344 1.62 -8.55 -20.37
C HIS A 344 1.47 -7.02 -20.34
N MET A 345 1.50 -6.37 -21.50
CA MET A 345 1.26 -4.93 -21.65
C MET A 345 -0.02 -4.67 -22.44
N PRO A 346 -0.62 -3.45 -22.35
CA PRO A 346 -1.71 -3.06 -23.24
C PRO A 346 -1.32 -3.24 -24.72
N ALA A 347 -2.30 -3.62 -25.54
CA ALA A 347 -2.11 -3.84 -26.97
C ALA A 347 -1.73 -2.53 -27.69
N SER A 348 -2.28 -1.40 -27.23
CA SER A 348 -1.86 -0.07 -27.68
C SER A 348 -0.72 0.47 -26.81
N GLU A 349 0.44 0.75 -27.42
CA GLU A 349 1.55 1.44 -26.73
C GLU A 349 1.14 2.80 -26.15
N LYS A 350 0.08 3.43 -26.69
CA LYS A 350 -0.46 4.69 -26.13
C LYS A 350 -1.07 4.54 -24.73
N ALA A 351 -1.47 3.32 -24.38
CA ALA A 351 -2.00 3.00 -23.05
C ALA A 351 -0.90 2.53 -22.09
N TRP A 352 0.35 2.34 -22.57
CA TRP A 352 1.45 1.93 -21.71
C TRP A 352 1.70 2.97 -20.63
N SER A 353 1.68 2.48 -19.40
CA SER A 353 1.81 3.27 -18.20
C SER A 353 2.86 2.65 -17.28
N SER A 354 3.22 3.37 -16.21
CA SER A 354 4.04 2.81 -15.13
C SER A 354 3.37 1.58 -14.52
N TRP A 355 2.06 1.66 -14.29
CA TRP A 355 1.20 0.57 -13.83
C TRP A 355 0.16 0.22 -14.89
N ASN A 356 0.14 -1.04 -15.30
CA ASN A 356 -0.79 -1.56 -16.30
C ASN A 356 -1.62 -2.66 -15.65
N TYR A 357 -2.89 -2.37 -15.44
CA TYR A 357 -3.85 -3.33 -14.93
C TYR A 357 -4.45 -4.12 -16.09
N LEU A 358 -4.30 -5.44 -16.04
CA LEU A 358 -4.80 -6.38 -17.03
C LEU A 358 -5.91 -7.20 -16.39
N THR A 359 -7.06 -7.27 -17.05
CA THR A 359 -8.21 -8.04 -16.58
C THR A 359 -8.94 -8.76 -17.70
N LEU A 360 -9.54 -9.90 -17.37
CA LEU A 360 -10.42 -10.66 -18.24
C LEU A 360 -11.82 -10.71 -17.64
N SER A 361 -12.81 -10.36 -18.44
CA SER A 361 -14.22 -10.49 -18.12
C SER A 361 -14.57 -11.97 -17.99
N SER A 362 -15.11 -12.38 -16.84
CA SER A 362 -15.58 -13.76 -16.65
C SER A 362 -16.86 -14.01 -17.46
N PRO A 363 -16.98 -15.11 -18.23
CA PRO A 363 -18.25 -15.51 -18.81
C PRO A 363 -19.24 -15.79 -17.68
N SER A 364 -20.34 -15.03 -17.64
CA SER A 364 -21.37 -15.06 -16.61
C SER A 364 -21.94 -16.47 -16.37
N THR A 365 -21.39 -17.22 -15.42
CA THR A 365 -21.99 -18.45 -14.89
C THR A 365 -22.21 -18.32 -13.39
N GLY A 366 -23.19 -17.51 -12.98
CA GLY A 366 -23.97 -17.68 -11.74
C GLY A 366 -23.24 -17.68 -10.38
N LYS A 367 -21.91 -17.51 -10.35
CA LYS A 367 -21.10 -17.28 -9.15
C LYS A 367 -20.24 -16.06 -9.46
N GLN A 368 -20.23 -15.12 -8.52
CA GLN A 368 -19.62 -13.79 -8.56
C GLN A 368 -18.56 -13.62 -9.66
N ASN A 369 -18.72 -12.60 -10.51
CA ASN A 369 -17.74 -12.20 -11.52
C ASN A 369 -16.40 -11.88 -10.83
N ILE A 370 -15.54 -12.89 -10.70
CA ILE A 370 -14.18 -12.71 -10.24
C ILE A 370 -13.34 -12.55 -11.51
N ASP A 371 -13.10 -11.30 -11.87
CA ASP A 371 -12.09 -10.94 -12.86
C ASP A 371 -10.74 -11.50 -12.38
N GLN A 372 -10.06 -12.30 -13.22
CA GLN A 372 -8.65 -12.60 -13.01
C GLN A 372 -7.86 -11.33 -13.32
N VAL A 373 -6.89 -11.01 -12.47
CA VAL A 373 -6.17 -9.74 -12.57
C VAL A 373 -4.69 -9.91 -12.42
N SER A 374 -4.01 -9.17 -13.30
CA SER A 374 -2.58 -9.03 -13.34
C SER A 374 -2.23 -7.55 -13.32
N LEU A 375 -1.11 -7.22 -12.69
CA LEU A 375 -0.55 -5.87 -12.69
C LEU A 375 0.86 -5.93 -13.25
N THR A 376 1.12 -5.20 -14.32
CA THR A 376 2.45 -5.09 -14.92
C THR A 376 3.05 -3.71 -14.65
N TYR A 377 4.21 -3.70 -14.01
CA TYR A 377 5.05 -2.53 -13.79
C TYR A 377 6.01 -2.38 -14.95
N ASN A 378 6.00 -1.22 -15.61
CA ASN A 378 6.98 -0.88 -16.64
C ASN A 378 8.21 -0.21 -15.98
N MET A 379 9.28 -0.98 -15.81
CA MET A 379 10.48 -0.53 -15.11
C MET A 379 11.34 0.41 -15.94
N ASN A 380 11.18 0.42 -17.27
CA ASN A 380 11.80 1.42 -18.12
C ASN A 380 11.31 2.82 -17.76
N ILE A 381 10.01 2.98 -17.51
CA ILE A 381 9.41 4.25 -17.07
C ILE A 381 9.77 4.53 -15.62
N ILE A 382 9.49 3.58 -14.71
CA ILE A 382 9.57 3.85 -13.26
C ILE A 382 11.00 4.06 -12.77
N GLN A 383 11.94 3.26 -13.26
CA GLN A 383 13.34 3.31 -12.84
C GLN A 383 14.27 4.00 -13.85
N HIS A 384 13.71 4.58 -14.91
CA HIS A 384 14.47 5.21 -15.99
C HIS A 384 15.48 4.25 -16.65
N ILE A 385 15.09 2.97 -16.78
CA ILE A 385 15.95 1.95 -17.41
C ILE A 385 15.91 2.14 -18.94
N PRO A 386 17.05 2.45 -19.60
CA PRO A 386 17.07 2.75 -21.03
C PRO A 386 16.61 1.57 -21.89
N ARG A 387 15.47 1.73 -22.57
CA ARG A 387 14.83 0.67 -23.37
C ARG A 387 15.73 0.24 -24.53
N GLU A 388 16.46 1.16 -25.14
CA GLU A 388 17.39 0.87 -26.24
C GLU A 388 18.54 -0.06 -25.84
N THR A 389 18.95 -0.03 -24.57
CA THR A 389 20.06 -0.85 -24.08
C THR A 389 19.57 -2.15 -23.45
N PHE A 390 18.46 -2.11 -22.73
CA PHE A 390 18.01 -3.23 -21.90
C PHE A 390 16.76 -3.96 -22.42
N GLY A 391 16.15 -3.44 -23.49
CA GLY A 391 14.84 -3.90 -23.95
C GLY A 391 13.72 -3.50 -22.99
N ASP A 392 12.60 -4.19 -23.13
CA ASP A 392 11.46 -4.06 -22.21
C ASP A 392 11.77 -4.77 -20.88
N VAL A 393 11.73 -4.01 -19.79
CA VAL A 393 11.99 -4.50 -18.44
C VAL A 393 10.69 -4.38 -17.65
N LEU A 394 10.03 -5.52 -17.48
CA LEU A 394 8.68 -5.62 -16.92
C LEU A 394 8.69 -6.45 -15.65
N VAL A 395 7.93 -6.00 -14.65
CA VAL A 395 7.64 -6.79 -13.46
C VAL A 395 6.13 -7.04 -13.44
N THR A 396 5.71 -8.28 -13.64
CA THR A 396 4.29 -8.63 -13.64
C THR A 396 3.92 -9.41 -12.39
N MET A 397 2.87 -8.97 -11.73
CA MET A 397 2.29 -9.59 -10.56
C MET A 397 0.99 -10.31 -10.93
N ASN A 398 0.86 -11.56 -10.46
CA ASN A 398 -0.25 -12.46 -10.73
C ASN A 398 -0.63 -12.52 -12.21
N PRO A 399 0.31 -12.92 -13.07
CA PRO A 399 0.11 -12.87 -14.52
C PRO A 399 -1.09 -13.76 -14.93
N LEU A 400 -1.93 -13.24 -15.84
CA LEU A 400 -3.14 -13.94 -16.33
C LEU A 400 -2.82 -15.24 -17.07
N HIS A 401 -1.66 -15.27 -17.72
CA HIS A 401 -1.05 -16.41 -18.39
C HIS A 401 0.44 -16.43 -18.05
N GLN A 402 1.14 -17.55 -18.16
CA GLN A 402 2.57 -17.57 -17.86
C GLN A 402 3.35 -16.75 -18.90
N PRO A 403 4.27 -15.85 -18.48
CA PRO A 403 5.18 -15.20 -19.42
C PRO A 403 6.03 -16.23 -20.17
N ASN A 404 6.45 -15.89 -21.39
CA ASN A 404 7.36 -16.75 -22.16
C ASN A 404 8.61 -17.08 -21.32
N PRO A 405 8.92 -18.37 -21.05
CA PRO A 405 10.05 -18.79 -20.22
C PRO A 405 11.39 -18.18 -20.63
N ASP A 406 11.62 -17.98 -21.94
CA ASP A 406 12.88 -17.44 -22.47
C ASP A 406 13.08 -15.95 -22.12
N THR A 407 12.02 -15.26 -21.69
CA THR A 407 12.04 -13.83 -21.34
C THR A 407 12.17 -13.59 -19.85
N ILE A 408 12.00 -14.63 -19.01
CA ILE A 408 11.98 -14.55 -17.55
C ILE A 408 13.41 -14.47 -17.01
N GLN A 409 13.65 -13.53 -16.11
CA GLN A 409 14.93 -13.40 -15.42
C GLN A 409 14.85 -13.73 -13.92
N ALA A 410 13.69 -13.54 -13.30
CA ALA A 410 13.48 -13.94 -11.91
C ALA A 410 11.99 -14.08 -11.57
N SER A 411 11.69 -14.91 -10.58
CA SER A 411 10.34 -15.12 -10.04
C SER A 411 10.38 -15.15 -8.52
N PHE A 412 9.37 -14.54 -7.90
CA PHE A 412 9.25 -14.40 -6.46
C PHE A 412 7.81 -14.62 -6.01
N THR A 413 7.64 -15.02 -4.75
CA THR A 413 6.34 -15.00 -4.07
C THR A 413 6.40 -14.00 -2.93
N TYR A 414 5.49 -13.03 -2.96
CA TYR A 414 5.33 -12.02 -1.92
C TYR A 414 4.01 -12.19 -1.19
N ARG A 415 3.91 -11.62 0.02
CA ARG A 415 2.69 -11.66 0.84
C ARG A 415 2.26 -10.23 1.15
N HIS A 416 1.06 -9.86 0.75
CA HIS A 416 0.49 -8.53 1.03
C HIS A 416 -0.58 -8.62 2.13
N PRO A 417 -0.71 -7.63 3.02
CA PRO A 417 -1.78 -7.60 4.03
C PRO A 417 -3.18 -7.57 3.41
N LEU A 418 -4.13 -8.28 4.02
CA LEU A 418 -5.54 -8.24 3.65
C LEU A 418 -6.29 -7.24 4.53
N TYR A 419 -6.97 -6.30 3.89
CA TYR A 419 -7.71 -5.22 4.54
C TYR A 419 -9.19 -5.54 4.61
N THR A 420 -9.55 -6.36 5.61
CA THR A 420 -10.94 -6.64 5.95
C THR A 420 -11.44 -5.68 7.03
N PRO A 421 -12.76 -5.52 7.24
CA PRO A 421 -13.27 -4.80 8.41
C PRO A 421 -12.73 -5.34 9.74
N ALA A 422 -12.44 -6.65 9.83
CA ALA A 422 -11.81 -7.24 11.00
C ALA A 422 -10.36 -6.77 11.18
N ALA A 423 -9.58 -6.72 10.10
CA ALA A 423 -8.20 -6.21 10.14
C ALA A 423 -8.15 -4.74 10.58
N VAL A 424 -9.05 -3.89 10.04
CA VAL A 424 -9.14 -2.47 10.42
C VAL A 424 -9.50 -2.30 11.90
N ARG A 425 -10.43 -3.11 12.43
CA ARG A 425 -10.72 -3.13 13.87
C ARG A 425 -9.51 -3.58 14.70
N ALA A 426 -8.83 -4.64 14.26
CA ALA A 426 -7.64 -5.15 14.95
C ALA A 426 -6.52 -4.10 15.02
N GLN A 427 -6.33 -3.29 13.96
CA GLN A 427 -5.37 -2.17 13.97
C GLN A 427 -5.65 -1.17 15.09
N LYS A 428 -6.92 -0.81 15.31
CA LYS A 428 -7.33 0.09 16.42
C LYS A 428 -7.04 -0.52 17.80
N LEU A 429 -6.98 -1.84 17.90
CA LEU A 429 -6.73 -2.58 19.14
C LEU A 429 -5.25 -2.89 19.39
N LEU A 430 -4.37 -2.72 18.41
CA LEU A 430 -2.93 -3.04 18.55
C LEU A 430 -2.25 -2.43 19.78
N PRO A 431 -2.54 -1.17 20.21
CA PRO A 431 -1.92 -0.61 21.41
C PRO A 431 -2.15 -1.43 22.69
N ARG A 432 -3.17 -2.31 22.73
CA ARG A 432 -3.45 -3.18 23.88
C ARG A 432 -2.38 -4.24 24.08
N ILE A 433 -1.77 -4.74 23.00
CA ILE A 433 -0.80 -5.85 23.05
C ILE A 433 0.66 -5.40 22.92
N GLN A 434 0.91 -4.15 22.50
CA GLN A 434 2.27 -3.65 22.30
C GLN A 434 3.05 -3.56 23.61
N ASN A 435 4.23 -4.20 23.64
CA ASN A 435 5.21 -4.12 24.72
C ASN A 435 4.65 -4.43 26.12
N LYS A 436 3.68 -5.36 26.22
CA LYS A 436 3.12 -5.78 27.53
C LYS A 436 3.97 -6.82 28.24
N ARG A 437 4.73 -7.61 27.47
CA ARG A 437 5.53 -8.75 27.97
C ARG A 437 6.88 -8.88 27.27
N GLY A 438 7.52 -7.74 26.96
CA GLY A 438 8.80 -7.70 26.23
C GLY A 438 8.71 -8.04 24.74
N ILE A 439 7.50 -8.07 24.17
CA ILE A 439 7.26 -8.32 22.73
C ILE A 439 6.62 -7.10 22.11
N SER A 440 7.13 -6.68 20.96
CA SER A 440 6.55 -5.64 20.10
C SER A 440 6.28 -6.18 18.72
N TYR A 441 5.21 -5.70 18.09
CA TYR A 441 4.79 -6.13 16.77
C TYR A 441 4.93 -4.96 15.79
N ALA A 442 5.63 -5.17 14.68
CA ALA A 442 5.85 -4.14 13.67
C ALA A 442 5.72 -4.73 12.27
N GLY A 443 5.24 -3.95 11.32
CA GLY A 443 5.05 -4.40 9.94
C GLY A 443 4.10 -3.51 9.16
N ALA A 444 4.04 -3.71 7.85
CA ALA A 444 3.18 -2.91 6.96
C ALA A 444 1.69 -2.98 7.36
N TRP A 445 1.28 -4.11 7.92
CA TRP A 445 -0.08 -4.42 8.34
C TRP A 445 -0.56 -3.59 9.54
N THR A 446 0.29 -2.79 10.20
CA THR A 446 -0.15 -1.90 11.29
C THR A 446 -0.95 -0.70 10.80
N LYS A 447 -0.86 -0.35 9.51
CA LYS A 447 -1.62 0.71 8.83
C LYS A 447 -1.99 0.27 7.41
N TYR A 448 -1.77 1.08 6.38
CA TYR A 448 -2.30 0.86 5.02
C TYR A 448 -1.53 -0.16 4.16
N GLY A 449 -0.41 -0.71 4.64
CA GLY A 449 0.29 -1.80 3.97
C GLY A 449 1.47 -1.35 3.13
N PHE A 450 1.84 -0.06 3.23
CA PHE A 450 2.90 0.54 2.46
C PHE A 450 4.25 0.43 3.18
N HIS A 451 5.31 0.77 2.46
CA HIS A 451 6.65 0.72 3.01
C HIS A 451 6.85 1.75 4.13
N GLU A 452 6.23 2.94 4.04
CA GLU A 452 6.21 3.91 5.16
C GLU A 452 5.56 3.30 6.41
N ASP A 453 4.47 2.53 6.26
CA ASP A 453 3.75 1.95 7.39
C ASP A 453 4.62 0.91 8.12
N ALA A 454 5.31 0.06 7.35
CA ALA A 454 6.30 -0.86 7.88
C ALA A 454 7.46 -0.11 8.53
N PHE A 455 8.06 0.84 7.83
CA PHE A 455 9.22 1.58 8.31
C PHE A 455 8.90 2.35 9.61
N SER A 456 7.77 3.06 9.62
CA SER A 456 7.32 3.85 10.77
C SER A 456 6.94 2.98 11.97
N SER A 457 6.32 1.80 11.77
CA SER A 457 6.04 0.90 12.89
C SER A 457 7.32 0.34 13.54
N GLY A 458 8.35 0.07 12.74
CA GLY A 458 9.67 -0.29 13.25
C GLY A 458 10.34 0.84 14.05
N LEU A 459 10.31 2.08 13.53
CA LEU A 459 10.79 3.25 14.26
C LEU A 459 10.04 3.46 15.58
N HIS A 460 8.71 3.34 15.54
CA HIS A 460 7.85 3.49 16.71
C HIS A 460 8.17 2.45 17.79
N ALA A 461 8.33 1.18 17.42
CA ALA A 461 8.73 0.14 18.37
C ALA A 461 10.11 0.44 19.01
N ALA A 462 11.08 0.92 18.22
CA ALA A 462 12.38 1.30 18.75
C ALA A 462 12.31 2.54 19.65
N GLN A 463 11.53 3.56 19.28
CA GLN A 463 11.43 4.82 19.99
C GLN A 463 10.60 4.70 21.27
N ASP A 464 9.40 4.14 21.19
CA ASP A 464 8.43 4.21 22.30
C ASP A 464 8.61 3.07 23.29
N HIS A 465 9.07 1.90 22.83
CA HIS A 465 9.23 0.73 23.71
C HIS A 465 10.66 0.58 24.25
N LEU A 466 11.64 1.16 23.56
CA LEU A 466 13.07 1.04 23.84
C LEU A 466 13.80 2.39 23.89
N TYR A 467 13.08 3.51 23.85
CA TYR A 467 13.63 4.87 24.05
C TYR A 467 14.73 5.26 23.07
N ALA A 468 14.74 4.69 21.86
CA ALA A 468 15.66 5.09 20.80
C ALA A 468 15.42 6.57 20.40
N LYS A 469 16.49 7.34 20.29
CA LYS A 469 16.41 8.76 19.88
C LYS A 469 16.53 8.89 18.37
N LEU A 470 15.45 9.30 17.73
CA LEU A 470 15.45 9.59 16.30
C LEU A 470 16.10 10.95 16.00
N PRO A 471 16.89 11.08 14.92
CA PRO A 471 17.53 12.33 14.53
C PRO A 471 16.58 13.29 13.78
N PHE A 472 15.28 13.00 13.78
CA PHE A 472 14.22 13.80 13.19
C PHE A 472 12.92 13.57 13.99
N GLN A 473 11.96 14.48 13.84
CA GLN A 473 10.64 14.31 14.44
C GLN A 473 9.86 13.22 13.70
N PHE A 474 9.34 12.25 14.45
CA PHE A 474 8.43 11.23 13.90
C PHE A 474 7.13 11.88 13.45
N VAL A 475 6.65 11.50 12.27
CA VAL A 475 5.40 12.02 11.69
C VAL A 475 4.42 10.87 11.45
N ASP A 476 3.19 11.00 11.94
CA ASP A 476 2.15 10.03 11.60
C ASP A 476 1.60 10.30 10.18
N SER A 477 1.93 9.41 9.24
CA SER A 477 1.47 9.46 7.85
C SER A 477 -0.04 9.23 7.66
N THR A 478 -0.77 8.76 8.69
CA THR A 478 -2.21 8.43 8.60
C THR A 478 -3.08 9.64 8.29
N TYR A 479 -2.65 10.84 8.69
CA TYR A 479 -3.36 12.09 8.48
C TYR A 479 -2.47 13.13 7.81
N SER A 480 -1.69 12.73 6.80
CA SER A 480 -0.76 13.62 6.10
C SER A 480 -1.42 14.89 5.52
N ARG A 481 -2.73 14.84 5.23
CA ARG A 481 -3.53 15.96 4.75
C ARG A 481 -4.47 16.56 5.79
N GLY A 482 -4.29 16.22 7.06
CA GLY A 482 -5.20 16.55 8.15
C GLY A 482 -6.37 15.59 8.27
N ARG A 483 -7.26 15.85 9.24
CA ARG A 483 -8.42 14.99 9.53
C ARG A 483 -9.65 15.30 8.68
N LYS A 484 -9.83 16.55 8.24
CA LYS A 484 -11.00 16.96 7.45
C LYS A 484 -10.60 17.64 6.15
N PRO A 485 -11.22 17.27 5.03
CA PRO A 485 -11.09 18.07 3.83
C PRO A 485 -11.79 19.42 4.05
N SER A 486 -11.11 20.49 3.70
CA SER A 486 -11.73 21.81 3.58
C SER A 486 -12.06 22.06 2.12
N LEU A 487 -13.32 22.45 1.86
CA LEU A 487 -13.79 22.79 0.52
C LEU A 487 -13.67 24.30 0.32
N GLY A 488 -12.99 24.70 -0.75
CA GLY A 488 -12.94 26.09 -1.18
C GLY A 488 -14.14 26.45 -2.07
N LEU A 489 -14.25 27.74 -2.42
CA LEU A 489 -15.26 28.22 -3.37
C LEU A 489 -15.17 27.53 -4.74
N ALA A 490 -13.95 27.24 -5.21
CA ALA A 490 -13.74 26.52 -6.46
C ALA A 490 -14.32 25.10 -6.39
N ASP A 491 -14.12 24.38 -5.28
CA ASP A 491 -14.67 23.03 -5.09
C ASP A 491 -16.20 23.06 -5.06
N LEU A 492 -16.80 24.05 -4.41
CA LEU A 492 -18.25 24.24 -4.37
C LEU A 492 -18.83 24.52 -5.77
N LEU A 493 -18.16 25.34 -6.59
CA LEU A 493 -18.56 25.60 -7.97
C LEU A 493 -18.46 24.33 -8.83
N VAL A 494 -17.38 23.57 -8.71
CA VAL A 494 -17.22 22.29 -9.41
C VAL A 494 -18.32 21.31 -9.01
N ARG A 495 -18.61 21.19 -7.70
CA ARG A 495 -19.71 20.37 -7.18
C ARG A 495 -21.06 20.79 -7.75
N LEU A 496 -21.34 22.09 -7.84
CA LEU A 496 -22.57 22.61 -8.45
C LEU A 496 -22.70 22.18 -9.92
N VAL A 497 -21.63 22.35 -10.72
CA VAL A 497 -21.62 21.93 -12.12
C VAL A 497 -21.87 20.43 -12.26
N ILE A 498 -21.23 19.60 -11.42
CA ILE A 498 -21.44 18.16 -11.40
C ILE A 498 -22.91 17.82 -11.09
N LEU A 499 -23.53 18.49 -10.11
CA LEU A 499 -24.94 18.27 -9.76
C LEU A 499 -25.88 18.66 -10.90
N LEU A 500 -25.61 19.77 -11.60
CA LEU A 500 -26.39 20.17 -12.77
C LEU A 500 -26.32 19.12 -13.88
N ILE A 501 -25.11 18.62 -14.20
CA ILE A 501 -24.94 17.55 -15.19
C ILE A 501 -25.64 16.26 -14.73
N GLN A 502 -25.53 15.88 -13.46
CA GLN A 502 -26.19 14.70 -12.91
C GLN A 502 -27.72 14.77 -13.09
N VAL A 503 -28.33 15.92 -12.75
CA VAL A 503 -29.78 16.08 -12.77
C VAL A 503 -30.32 16.25 -14.19
N PHE A 504 -29.70 17.10 -15.00
CA PHE A 504 -30.25 17.50 -16.30
C PHE A 504 -29.76 16.66 -17.47
N VAL A 505 -28.62 15.98 -17.35
CA VAL A 505 -28.06 15.14 -18.42
C VAL A 505 -28.19 13.67 -18.05
N ILE A 506 -27.52 13.23 -16.97
CA ILE A 506 -27.42 11.80 -16.64
C ILE A 506 -28.78 11.19 -16.31
N ARG A 507 -29.54 11.77 -15.37
CA ARG A 507 -30.86 11.25 -15.00
C ARG A 507 -31.87 11.29 -16.14
N VAL A 508 -31.76 12.26 -17.05
CA VAL A 508 -32.64 12.36 -18.22
C VAL A 508 -32.32 11.24 -19.21
N LEU A 509 -31.03 11.00 -19.49
CA LEU A 509 -30.59 9.90 -20.33
C LEU A 509 -30.94 8.53 -19.75
N GLU A 510 -30.77 8.33 -18.44
CA GLU A 510 -31.15 7.09 -17.74
C GLU A 510 -32.66 6.84 -17.81
N ARG A 511 -33.48 7.88 -17.60
CA ARG A 511 -34.94 7.76 -17.77
C ARG A 511 -35.34 7.44 -19.20
N ALA A 512 -34.70 8.08 -20.18
CA ALA A 512 -34.95 7.81 -21.59
C ALA A 512 -34.54 6.37 -21.98
N ALA A 513 -33.38 5.92 -21.51
CA ALA A 513 -32.88 4.55 -21.73
C ALA A 513 -33.78 3.50 -21.06
N GLY A 514 -34.15 3.71 -19.79
CA GLY A 514 -35.08 2.82 -19.06
C GLY A 514 -36.47 2.77 -19.69
N ALA A 515 -36.98 3.90 -20.18
CA ALA A 515 -38.22 3.93 -20.97
C ALA A 515 -38.09 3.18 -22.31
N ALA A 516 -36.94 3.29 -22.99
CA ALA A 516 -36.66 2.57 -24.22
C ALA A 516 -36.52 1.06 -23.99
N GLU A 517 -35.83 0.61 -22.94
CA GLU A 517 -35.75 -0.81 -22.56
C GLU A 517 -37.13 -1.38 -22.22
N THR A 518 -37.94 -0.63 -21.47
CA THR A 518 -39.32 -1.01 -21.14
C THR A 518 -40.19 -1.10 -22.40
N ALA A 519 -40.00 -0.19 -23.36
CA ALA A 519 -40.70 -0.21 -24.64
C ALA A 519 -40.23 -1.37 -25.56
N ILE A 520 -38.95 -1.72 -25.55
CA ILE A 520 -38.38 -2.85 -26.30
C ILE A 520 -38.85 -4.17 -25.70
N TYR A 521 -38.81 -4.34 -24.37
CA TYR A 521 -39.35 -5.52 -23.69
C TYR A 521 -40.87 -5.63 -23.89
N GLY A 522 -41.59 -4.52 -23.84
CA GLY A 522 -43.03 -4.43 -24.15
C GLY A 522 -43.35 -4.86 -25.59
N ARG A 523 -42.58 -4.39 -26.58
CA ARG A 523 -42.72 -4.81 -27.99
C ARG A 523 -42.38 -6.29 -28.20
N ARG A 524 -41.33 -6.80 -27.56
CA ARG A 524 -40.90 -8.20 -27.66
C ARG A 524 -41.92 -9.17 -27.04
N ASN A 525 -42.59 -8.76 -25.97
CA ASN A 525 -43.72 -9.48 -25.37
C ASN A 525 -45.03 -9.33 -26.19
N GLY A 526 -45.27 -8.17 -26.79
CA GLY A 526 -46.39 -7.93 -27.72
C GLY A 526 -46.31 -8.77 -28.99
N TRP A 527 -45.10 -8.91 -29.56
CA TRP A 527 -44.84 -9.74 -30.73
C TRP A 527 -45.03 -11.25 -30.44
N ARG A 528 -44.59 -11.71 -29.25
CA ARG A 528 -44.87 -13.08 -28.76
C ARG A 528 -46.36 -13.35 -28.50
N ARG A 529 -47.15 -12.34 -28.14
CA ARG A 529 -48.62 -12.47 -28.00
C ARG A 529 -49.33 -12.49 -29.37
N SER A 530 -48.87 -11.68 -30.33
CA SER A 530 -49.42 -11.65 -31.70
C SER A 530 -49.16 -12.95 -32.47
N LEU A 531 -47.98 -13.57 -32.30
CA LEU A 531 -47.65 -14.89 -32.86
C LEU A 531 -48.48 -16.05 -32.24
N LYS A 532 -49.03 -15.87 -31.03
CA LYS A 532 -49.93 -16.85 -30.39
C LYS A 532 -51.41 -16.62 -30.72
N SER A 533 -51.78 -15.46 -31.27
CA SER A 533 -53.18 -15.13 -31.63
C SER A 533 -53.49 -15.25 -33.12
N GLY A 534 -52.49 -15.54 -33.96
CA GLY A 534 -52.69 -15.85 -35.39
C GLY A 534 -53.29 -17.23 -35.57
N LYS A 535 -54.62 -17.31 -35.49
CA LYS A 535 -55.41 -18.50 -35.87
C LYS A 535 -55.25 -18.76 -37.37
N ALA A 536 -55.04 -20.03 -37.70
CA ALA A 536 -55.37 -20.59 -39.01
C ALA A 536 -56.85 -20.25 -39.34
N ALA A 537 -57.04 -19.67 -40.52
CA ALA A 537 -58.26 -19.74 -41.30
C ALA A 537 -57.94 -20.59 -42.53
#